data_AF-A0A9P4H4A2-F1
#
_entry.id   AF-A0A9P4H4A2-F1
#
_cell.length_a   1.000
_cell.length_b   1.000
_cell.length_c   1.000
_cell.angle_alpha   90.00
_cell.angle_beta   90.00
_cell.angle_gamma   90.00
#
_symmetry.space_group_name_H-M   'P 1'
#
loop_
_entity.id
_entity.type
_entity.pdbx_description
1 polymer ?
#
loop_
_entity_poly.entity_id
_entity_poly.type
_entity_poly.pdbx_seq_one_letter_code
_entity_poly.pdbx_strand_id
1 'polypeptide(L)'
;MTTAPAISNTLTTSSSRSNAWQIRHSCITSLFLLKDRYTRSVYQGILPDTGAANVSTVGKEQYLALTQEDLTVKIDTSTAGKASIKFGKGEATASISTAQVSTDIRTINFEVLDAPTLFLLCLADIDRLKVYFNNTTDELV
;
A
#
# COMPACT_ATOMS: atom_id res chain seq x y z
N MET A 1 31.51 -26.56 -43.86
CA MET A 1 31.28 -25.19 -44.36
C MET A 1 29.97 -25.21 -45.11
N THR A 2 28.91 -24.71 -44.48
CA THR A 2 27.51 -24.89 -44.87
C THR A 2 27.02 -23.59 -45.48
N THR A 3 26.61 -23.61 -46.74
CA THR A 3 25.96 -22.48 -47.43
C THR A 3 24.60 -22.96 -47.93
N ALA A 4 23.53 -22.43 -47.34
CA ALA A 4 22.15 -22.66 -47.75
C ALA A 4 21.75 -21.73 -48.90
N PRO A 5 20.87 -22.15 -49.82
CA PRO A 5 20.50 -21.38 -51.00
C PRO A 5 19.30 -20.43 -50.76
N ALA A 6 19.11 -19.59 -51.77
CA ALA A 6 18.22 -18.44 -51.86
C ALA A 6 16.72 -18.73 -51.63
N ILE A 7 16.06 -17.71 -51.08
CA ILE A 7 14.63 -17.64 -50.80
C ILE A 7 13.90 -17.17 -52.06
N SER A 8 12.87 -17.91 -52.46
CA SER A 8 11.72 -17.37 -53.20
C SER A 8 10.50 -18.18 -52.80
N ASN A 9 9.44 -17.49 -52.36
CA ASN A 9 8.10 -17.71 -52.89
C ASN A 9 7.20 -16.51 -52.58
N THR A 10 6.70 -15.97 -53.68
CA THR A 10 5.76 -14.88 -53.88
C THR A 10 4.44 -15.11 -53.16
N LEU A 11 3.88 -14.10 -52.51
CA LEU A 11 2.44 -13.95 -52.33
C LEU A 11 2.02 -12.52 -52.66
N THR A 12 1.28 -12.41 -53.75
CA THR A 12 0.69 -11.21 -54.32
C THR A 12 -0.59 -10.79 -53.59
N THR A 13 -0.69 -9.47 -53.40
CA THR A 13 -1.86 -8.59 -53.50
C THR A 13 -3.04 -8.74 -52.53
N SER A 14 -3.05 -7.78 -51.59
CA SER A 14 -4.13 -6.82 -51.29
C SER A 14 -5.54 -7.32 -50.97
N SER A 15 -5.95 -7.09 -49.72
CA SER A 15 -7.19 -6.33 -49.50
C SER A 15 -7.06 -5.54 -48.20
N SER A 16 -7.13 -4.21 -48.32
CA SER A 16 -7.18 -3.28 -47.20
C SER A 16 -8.49 -3.47 -46.44
N ARG A 17 -8.40 -3.89 -45.18
CA ARG A 17 -9.39 -3.56 -44.16
C ARG A 17 -8.64 -3.22 -42.88
N SER A 18 -8.50 -1.92 -42.64
CA SER A 18 -7.95 -1.33 -41.44
C SER A 18 -8.99 -1.48 -40.32
N ASN A 19 -8.73 -2.35 -39.34
CA ASN A 19 -9.57 -2.38 -38.15
C ASN A 19 -8.81 -2.93 -36.92
N ALA A 20 -8.97 -2.16 -35.85
CA ALA A 20 -8.73 -2.45 -34.43
C ALA A 20 -7.27 -2.38 -33.94
N TRP A 21 -6.97 -1.26 -33.28
CA TRP A 21 -6.14 -1.13 -32.07
C TRP A 21 -5.41 -2.40 -31.62
N GLN A 22 -4.22 -2.66 -32.16
CA GLN A 22 -3.25 -3.52 -31.50
C GLN A 22 -2.41 -2.66 -30.57
N ILE A 23 -2.75 -2.67 -29.28
CA ILE A 23 -1.86 -2.16 -28.24
C ILE A 23 -0.66 -3.10 -28.17
N ARG A 24 0.54 -2.57 -28.44
CA ARG A 24 1.79 -3.31 -28.27
C ARG A 24 1.92 -3.70 -26.80
N HIS A 25 1.72 -4.97 -26.49
CA HIS A 25 2.13 -5.54 -25.21
C HIS A 25 3.65 -5.61 -25.16
N SER A 26 4.28 -4.52 -24.73
CA SER A 26 5.61 -4.60 -24.15
C SER A 26 5.77 -3.50 -23.10
N CYS A 27 5.86 -3.95 -21.84
CA CYS A 27 6.40 -3.22 -20.69
C CYS A 27 5.65 -1.95 -20.23
N ILE A 28 4.39 -2.05 -19.82
CA ILE A 28 3.79 -1.13 -18.82
C ILE A 28 2.87 -1.93 -17.90
N THR A 29 3.39 -2.97 -17.24
CA THR A 29 2.62 -3.71 -16.23
C THR A 29 3.05 -3.33 -14.81
N SER A 30 4.23 -2.73 -14.60
CA SER A 30 4.65 -2.28 -13.26
C SER A 30 4.10 -0.91 -12.87
N LEU A 31 3.93 0.03 -13.81
CA LEU A 31 3.55 1.41 -13.52
C LEU A 31 2.15 1.55 -12.88
N PHE A 32 1.29 0.55 -13.04
CA PHE A 32 -0.08 0.54 -12.51
C PHE A 32 -0.32 -0.52 -11.43
N LEU A 33 0.70 -1.28 -11.04
CA LEU A 33 0.58 -2.13 -9.86
C LEU A 33 0.71 -1.24 -8.63
N LEU A 34 -0.30 -1.26 -7.77
CA LEU A 34 -0.35 -0.55 -6.47
C LEU A 34 0.78 -0.96 -5.50
N LYS A 35 1.76 -1.76 -5.96
CA LYS A 35 2.90 -2.26 -5.20
C LYS A 35 3.76 -1.13 -4.64
N ASP A 36 3.79 0.02 -5.31
CA ASP A 36 4.71 1.11 -4.95
C ASP A 36 4.00 2.34 -4.38
N ARG A 37 2.72 2.24 -3.96
CA ARG A 37 2.00 3.41 -3.43
C ARG A 37 2.46 3.82 -2.03
N TYR A 38 2.78 2.85 -1.18
CA TYR A 38 3.08 3.06 0.23
C TYR A 38 4.43 2.41 0.56
N THR A 39 5.49 2.97 0.00
CA THR A 39 6.86 2.46 0.14
C THR A 39 7.53 3.00 1.40
N ARG A 40 8.66 2.41 1.79
CA ARG A 40 9.48 2.92 2.90
C ARG A 40 10.22 4.23 2.62
N SER A 41 10.17 4.74 1.39
CA SER A 41 10.96 5.90 0.98
C SER A 41 10.33 7.23 1.40
N VAL A 42 9.01 7.27 1.59
CA VAL A 42 8.27 8.49 1.94
C VAL A 42 7.19 8.12 2.96
N TYR A 43 7.22 8.77 4.11
CA TYR A 43 6.14 8.70 5.09
C TYR A 43 4.95 9.53 4.61
N GLN A 44 3.73 8.97 4.69
CA GLN A 44 2.52 9.61 4.15
C GLN A 44 1.53 10.11 5.22
N GLY A 45 1.95 10.13 6.48
CA GLY A 45 1.09 10.59 7.57
C GLY A 45 0.12 9.54 8.09
N ILE A 46 -0.74 9.98 9.03
CA ILE A 46 -1.83 9.22 9.63
C ILE A 46 -3.12 9.67 8.98
N LEU A 47 -3.89 8.72 8.44
CA LEU A 47 -5.21 8.96 7.86
C LEU A 47 -6.29 8.52 8.85
N PRO A 48 -7.13 9.44 9.37
CA PRO A 48 -8.38 9.09 10.02
C PRO A 48 -9.29 8.35 9.03
N ASP A 49 -9.59 7.09 9.32
CA ASP A 49 -10.38 6.23 8.43
C ASP A 49 -11.56 5.61 9.19
N THR A 50 -12.76 6.10 8.88
CA THR A 50 -14.00 5.58 9.46
C THR A 50 -14.35 4.18 8.99
N GLY A 51 -13.77 3.72 7.88
CA GLY A 51 -13.92 2.38 7.33
C GLY A 51 -12.83 1.40 7.77
N ALA A 52 -11.87 1.84 8.61
CA ALA A 52 -10.84 0.98 9.15
C ALA A 52 -11.42 -0.12 10.05
N ALA A 53 -10.62 -1.14 10.33
CA ALA A 53 -10.96 -2.16 11.32
C ALA A 53 -11.14 -1.55 12.72
N ASN A 54 -11.60 -2.33 13.70
CA ASN A 54 -11.73 -1.90 15.08
C ASN A 54 -10.37 -1.68 15.81
N VAL A 55 -9.28 -1.60 15.06
CA VAL A 55 -7.92 -1.35 15.51
C VAL A 55 -7.24 -0.45 14.47
N SER A 56 -6.41 0.48 14.92
CA SER A 56 -5.59 1.26 14.01
C SER A 56 -4.49 0.39 13.40
N THR A 57 -4.18 0.59 12.12
CA THR A 57 -3.27 -0.30 11.37
C THR A 57 -2.25 0.48 10.57
N VAL A 58 -1.14 -0.17 10.24
CA VAL A 58 -0.12 0.39 9.36
C VAL A 58 0.54 -0.70 8.52
N GLY A 59 0.89 -0.39 7.28
CA GLY A 59 1.73 -1.25 6.46
C GLY A 59 3.19 -1.21 6.92
N LYS A 60 3.86 -2.36 6.94
CA LYS A 60 5.26 -2.50 7.37
C LYS A 60 6.18 -1.48 6.70
N GLU A 61 6.03 -1.24 5.41
CA GLU A 61 6.85 -0.27 4.68
C GLU A 61 6.63 1.17 5.17
N GLN A 62 5.40 1.55 5.54
CA GLN A 62 5.10 2.88 6.08
C GLN A 62 5.54 3.02 7.53
N TYR A 63 5.47 1.96 8.34
CA TYR A 63 6.13 1.93 9.63
C TYR A 63 7.65 2.18 9.48
N LEU A 64 8.30 1.50 8.53
CA LEU A 64 9.72 1.71 8.24
C LEU A 64 10.02 3.12 7.71
N ALA A 65 9.11 3.75 6.96
CA ALA A 65 9.23 5.14 6.56
C ALA A 65 9.24 6.06 7.79
N LEU A 66 8.26 5.92 8.69
CA LEU A 66 8.18 6.74 9.90
C LEU A 66 9.43 6.57 10.78
N THR A 67 9.95 5.36 10.96
CA THR A 67 11.17 5.13 11.76
C THR A 67 12.42 5.79 11.21
N GLN A 68 12.43 6.22 9.94
CA GLN A 68 13.54 7.00 9.37
C GLN A 68 13.46 8.48 9.76
N GLU A 69 12.24 8.97 10.06
CA GLU A 69 11.98 10.35 10.48
C GLU A 69 11.97 10.49 12.01
N ASP A 70 11.46 9.47 12.71
CA ASP A 70 11.35 9.42 14.17
C ASP A 70 11.91 8.11 14.74
N LEU A 71 13.10 8.20 15.35
CA LEU A 71 13.78 7.07 15.98
C LEU A 71 13.17 6.66 17.33
N THR A 72 12.19 7.42 17.85
CA THR A 72 11.56 7.14 19.14
C THR A 72 10.39 6.16 19.05
N VAL A 73 9.90 5.89 17.84
CA VAL A 73 8.83 4.92 17.59
C VAL A 73 9.26 3.55 18.10
N LYS A 74 8.43 2.98 19.00
CA LYS A 74 8.69 1.67 19.60
C LYS A 74 7.88 0.60 18.88
N ILE A 75 8.48 -0.58 18.73
CA ILE A 75 7.79 -1.76 18.21
C ILE A 75 7.76 -2.84 19.28
N ASP A 76 6.59 -3.41 19.50
CA ASP A 76 6.40 -4.59 20.34
C ASP A 76 6.10 -5.79 19.43
N THR A 77 7.08 -6.66 19.27
CA THR A 77 6.93 -7.88 18.47
C THR A 77 6.23 -9.01 19.22
N SER A 78 6.06 -8.90 20.54
CA SER A 78 5.32 -9.89 21.34
C SER A 78 3.82 -9.88 21.05
N THR A 79 3.32 -8.86 20.33
CA THR A 79 1.93 -8.73 19.93
C THR A 79 1.61 -9.35 18.57
N ALA A 80 2.59 -9.97 17.91
CA ALA A 80 2.37 -10.66 16.65
C ALA A 80 1.15 -11.60 16.71
N GLY A 81 0.25 -11.48 15.74
CA GLY A 81 -0.95 -12.28 15.61
C GLY A 81 -2.10 -11.90 16.56
N LYS A 82 -1.97 -10.88 17.42
CA LYS A 82 -3.06 -10.44 18.30
C LYS A 82 -4.26 -9.89 17.54
N ALA A 83 -4.02 -9.23 16.41
CA ALA A 83 -5.04 -8.74 15.51
C ALA A 83 -5.00 -9.45 14.16
N SER A 84 -6.18 -9.68 13.58
CA SER A 84 -6.38 -10.21 12.22
C SER A 84 -7.31 -9.26 11.45
N ILE A 85 -6.80 -8.63 10.39
CA ILE A 85 -7.43 -7.50 9.71
C ILE A 85 -7.83 -7.92 8.30
N LYS A 86 -9.08 -7.65 7.91
CA LYS A 86 -9.58 -7.95 6.56
C LYS A 86 -9.84 -6.65 5.80
N PHE A 87 -9.16 -6.47 4.67
CA PHE A 87 -9.41 -5.34 3.77
C PHE A 87 -10.44 -5.71 2.70
N GLY A 88 -11.60 -5.06 2.74
CA GLY A 88 -12.69 -5.31 1.80
C GLY A 88 -13.09 -6.80 1.74
N LYS A 89 -13.15 -7.36 0.53
CA LYS A 89 -13.47 -8.78 0.31
C LYS A 89 -12.25 -9.71 0.31
N GLY A 90 -11.04 -9.19 0.54
CA GLY A 90 -9.80 -9.97 0.52
C GLY A 90 -9.65 -10.88 1.74
N GLU A 91 -8.58 -11.66 1.81
CA GLU A 91 -8.28 -12.50 2.96
C GLU A 91 -7.83 -11.69 4.19
N ALA A 92 -8.01 -12.27 5.36
CA ALA A 92 -7.55 -11.65 6.60
C ALA A 92 -6.01 -11.75 6.71
N THR A 93 -5.37 -10.66 7.11
CA THR A 93 -3.93 -10.54 7.33
C THR A 93 -3.67 -10.40 8.83
N ALA A 94 -2.82 -11.26 9.37
CA ALA A 94 -2.40 -11.17 10.76
C ALA A 94 -1.41 -10.02 10.97
N SER A 95 -1.57 -9.31 12.08
CA SER A 95 -0.58 -8.34 12.60
C SER A 95 0.77 -9.03 12.84
N ILE A 96 1.86 -8.35 12.48
CA ILE A 96 3.22 -8.84 12.74
C ILE A 96 3.79 -8.29 14.06
N SER A 97 3.27 -7.16 14.52
CA SER A 97 3.67 -6.45 15.73
C SER A 97 2.77 -5.25 15.96
N THR A 98 2.96 -4.55 17.08
CA THR A 98 2.30 -3.27 17.35
C THR A 98 3.35 -2.17 17.42
N ALA A 99 3.17 -1.11 16.65
CA ALA A 99 3.97 0.11 16.72
C ALA A 99 3.30 1.13 17.64
N GLN A 100 4.08 1.74 18.52
CA GLN A 100 3.66 2.83 19.40
C GLN A 100 4.21 4.13 18.83
N VAL A 101 3.32 4.95 18.30
CA VAL A 101 3.65 6.25 17.70
C VAL A 101 3.19 7.35 18.64
N SER A 102 4.13 8.17 19.11
CA SER A 102 3.80 9.32 19.94
C SER A 102 3.48 10.50 19.03
N THR A 103 2.27 11.03 19.13
CA THR A 103 1.90 12.31 18.52
C THR A 103 1.92 13.39 19.60
N ASP A 104 1.82 14.67 19.18
CA ASP A 104 1.75 15.80 20.10
C ASP A 104 0.54 15.74 21.06
N ILE A 105 -0.45 14.92 20.73
CA ILE A 105 -1.69 14.78 21.50
C ILE A 105 -1.57 13.57 22.42
N ARG A 106 -1.31 12.38 21.86
CA ARG A 106 -1.27 11.09 22.58
C ARG A 106 -0.45 10.04 21.84
N THR A 107 -0.05 9.00 22.56
CA THR A 107 0.49 7.79 21.94
C THR A 107 -0.64 6.94 21.34
N ILE A 108 -0.46 6.56 20.08
CA ILE A 108 -1.36 5.72 19.30
C ILE A 108 -0.67 4.39 19.04
N ASN A 109 -1.43 3.30 19.22
CA ASN A 109 -0.97 1.95 18.88
C ASN A 109 -1.46 1.60 17.49
N PHE A 110 -0.56 1.15 16.62
CA PHE A 110 -0.89 0.68 15.28
C PHE A 110 -0.47 -0.78 15.12
N GLU A 111 -1.40 -1.62 14.69
CA GLU A 111 -1.10 -2.98 14.29
C GLU A 111 -0.36 -2.97 12.94
N VAL A 112 0.88 -3.45 12.94
CA VAL A 112 1.72 -3.49 11.75
C VAL A 112 1.33 -4.70 10.91
N LEU A 113 1.14 -4.51 9.62
CA LEU A 113 0.70 -5.53 8.66
C LEU A 113 1.70 -5.65 7.52
N ASP A 114 1.87 -6.86 6.99
CA ASP A 114 2.57 -7.08 5.73
C ASP A 114 1.63 -6.76 4.55
N ALA A 115 1.27 -5.48 4.42
CA ALA A 115 0.33 -4.98 3.42
C ALA A 115 0.74 -3.57 2.95
N PRO A 116 0.47 -3.20 1.68
CA PRO A 116 0.72 -1.86 1.18
C PRO A 116 -0.42 -0.93 1.65
N THR A 117 -0.33 -0.46 2.90
CA THR A 117 -1.26 0.51 3.49
C THR A 117 -0.50 1.56 4.30
N LEU A 118 -1.06 2.77 4.36
CA LEU A 118 -0.60 3.83 5.26
C LEU A 118 -1.08 3.60 6.71
N PHE A 119 -0.77 4.53 7.61
CA PHE A 119 -1.30 4.53 8.97
C PHE A 119 -2.79 4.89 8.97
N LEU A 120 -3.65 3.90 9.17
CA LEU A 120 -5.10 4.07 9.29
C LEU A 120 -5.47 4.19 10.76
N LEU A 121 -5.95 5.36 11.18
CA LEU A 121 -6.46 5.61 12.52
C LEU A 121 -7.96 5.30 12.54
N CYS A 122 -8.36 4.28 13.29
CA CYS A 122 -9.74 3.85 13.33
C CYS A 122 -10.60 4.66 14.32
N LEU A 123 -11.92 4.63 14.12
CA LEU A 123 -12.87 5.28 15.02
C LEU A 123 -12.78 4.81 16.47
N ALA A 124 -12.52 3.53 16.70
CA ALA A 124 -12.43 2.99 18.06
C ALA A 124 -11.26 3.60 18.84
N ASP A 125 -10.13 3.84 18.18
CA ASP A 125 -8.99 4.52 18.79
C ASP A 125 -9.25 6.03 18.94
N ILE A 126 -9.91 6.68 17.98
CA ILE A 126 -10.35 8.07 18.11
C ILE A 126 -11.22 8.25 19.36
N ASP A 127 -12.23 7.39 19.54
CA ASP A 127 -13.13 7.39 20.70
C ASP A 127 -12.41 7.10 22.01
N ARG A 128 -11.44 6.17 22.00
CA ARG A 128 -10.63 5.80 23.17
C ARG A 128 -9.68 6.91 23.58
N LEU A 129 -9.07 7.57 22.60
CA LEU A 129 -8.11 8.66 22.80
C LEU A 129 -8.79 10.00 23.08
N LYS A 130 -10.11 10.11 22.84
CA LYS A 130 -10.90 11.34 22.97
C LYS A 130 -10.33 12.47 22.11
N VAL A 131 -9.94 12.10 20.89
CA VAL A 131 -9.49 13.03 19.85
C VAL A 131 -10.53 13.11 18.75
N TYR A 132 -10.44 14.11 17.89
CA TYR A 132 -11.19 14.20 16.64
C TYR A 132 -10.31 14.81 15.56
N PHE A 133 -10.66 14.56 14.30
CA PHE A 133 -10.01 15.22 13.19
C PHE A 133 -10.73 16.53 12.88
N ASN A 134 -10.04 17.65 13.07
CA ASN A 134 -10.50 18.96 12.65
C ASN A 134 -10.16 19.18 11.17
N ASN A 135 -11.15 18.98 10.32
CA ASN A 135 -11.01 19.14 8.88
C ASN A 135 -10.82 20.61 8.41
N THR A 136 -11.03 21.59 9.29
CA THR A 136 -10.79 23.01 8.94
C THR A 136 -9.32 23.42 9.13
N THR A 137 -8.59 22.74 10.02
CA THR A 137 -7.16 22.99 10.27
C THR A 137 -6.27 21.83 9.82
N ASP A 138 -6.84 20.71 9.38
CA ASP A 138 -6.12 19.48 8.98
C ASP A 138 -5.31 18.86 10.14
N GLU A 139 -5.88 18.90 11.34
CA GLU A 139 -5.22 18.48 12.58
C GLU A 139 -6.06 17.46 13.36
N LEU A 140 -5.38 16.58 14.10
CA LEU A 140 -6.01 15.86 15.20
C LEU A 140 -6.04 16.79 16.43
N VAL A 141 -7.16 16.81 17.16
CA VAL A 141 -7.38 17.66 18.35
C VAL A 141 -8.00 16.87 19.49
#